data_AF-A0A2V5YMX1-F1
#
_entry.id   AF-A0A2V5YMX1-F1
#
_cell.length_a   1.000
_cell.length_b   1.000
_cell.length_c   1.000
_cell.angle_alpha   90.00
_cell.angle_beta   90.00
_cell.angle_gamma   90.00
#
_symmetry.space_group_name_H-M   'P 1'
#
loop_
_entity.id
_entity.type
_entity.pdbx_description
1 polymer ?
#
loop_
_entity_poly.entity_id
_entity_poly.type
_entity_poly.pdbx_seq_one_letter_code
_entity_poly.pdbx_strand_id
1 'polypeptide(L)'
;YVQGTPDGKRPGRVVVAVSNPTKRSLIDDEAVAYHEGVPGHHMQISIAQTLQGLPKFRLHGFYPAYAEGWALYSEELGKEIGFYKDPVSDYGRL
;
A
#
# COMPACT_ATOMS: atom_id res chain seq x y z
N TYR A 1 5.65 3.60 1.10
CA TYR A 1 4.58 4.46 1.69
C TYR A 1 5.10 5.23 2.90
N VAL A 2 4.54 6.41 3.20
CA VAL A 2 4.84 7.17 4.43
C VAL A 2 3.60 7.20 5.32
N GLN A 3 3.67 6.51 6.47
CA GLN A 3 2.61 6.41 7.46
C GLN A 3 2.18 7.77 8.02
N GLY A 4 0.87 8.01 8.15
CA GLY A 4 0.28 9.18 8.81
C GLY A 4 0.36 9.15 10.34
N THR A 5 0.04 10.25 11.01
CA THR A 5 -0.04 10.26 12.48
C THR A 5 -1.35 9.65 12.98
N PRO A 6 -1.36 8.95 14.14
CA PRO A 6 -2.59 8.35 14.68
C PRO A 6 -3.72 9.35 14.97
N ASP A 7 -3.38 10.62 15.21
CA ASP A 7 -4.34 11.71 15.41
C ASP A 7 -4.89 12.32 14.11
N GLY A 8 -4.49 11.78 12.95
CA GLY A 8 -4.93 12.22 11.63
C GLY A 8 -4.34 13.57 11.17
N LYS A 9 -3.58 14.29 12.00
CA LYS A 9 -3.05 15.62 11.65
C LYS A 9 -2.06 15.58 10.48
N ARG A 10 -1.29 14.51 10.36
CA ARG A 10 -0.45 14.24 9.19
C ARG A 10 -1.04 13.06 8.42
N PRO A 11 -1.47 13.26 7.15
CA PRO A 11 -1.99 12.16 6.36
C PRO A 11 -0.87 11.18 5.97
N GLY A 12 -1.27 9.93 5.76
CA GLY A 12 -0.43 8.95 5.06
C GLY A 12 -0.25 9.36 3.59
N ARG A 13 0.89 9.01 2.98
CA ARG A 13 1.22 9.42 1.61
C ARG A 13 1.92 8.30 0.87
N VAL A 14 1.48 8.04 -0.36
CA VAL A 14 2.27 7.31 -1.35
C VAL A 14 3.27 8.29 -1.96
N VAL A 15 4.54 7.88 -2.05
CA VAL A 15 5.61 8.71 -2.61
C VAL A 15 6.12 8.03 -3.86
N VAL A 16 6.10 8.75 -4.98
CA VAL A 16 6.55 8.25 -6.27
C VAL A 16 7.88 8.92 -6.62
N ALA A 17 8.87 8.12 -7.04
CA ALA A 17 10.16 8.64 -7.46
C ALA A 17 10.03 9.40 -8.79
N VAL A 18 10.47 10.66 -8.81
CA VAL A 18 10.38 11.57 -9.98
C VAL A 18 11.73 12.06 -10.47
N SER A 19 12.81 11.33 -10.17
CA SER A 19 14.17 11.72 -10.59
C SER A 19 14.37 11.66 -12.11
N ASN A 20 13.64 10.79 -12.82
CA ASN A 20 13.70 10.68 -14.28
C ASN A 20 12.33 10.32 -14.88
N PRO A 21 11.34 11.23 -14.78
CA PRO A 21 9.93 10.91 -15.01
C PRO A 21 9.62 10.57 -16.47
N THR A 22 10.44 11.04 -17.43
CA THR A 22 10.23 10.77 -18.86
C THR A 22 10.80 9.43 -19.31
N LYS A 23 11.67 8.79 -18.52
CA LYS A 23 12.26 7.48 -18.82
C LYS A 23 11.75 6.35 -17.92
N ARG A 24 10.92 6.66 -16.93
CA ARG A 24 10.37 5.64 -16.03
C ARG A 24 9.33 4.81 -16.75
N SER A 25 9.31 3.51 -16.47
CA SER A 25 8.18 2.65 -16.82
C SER A 25 6.98 3.00 -15.93
N LEU A 26 5.77 2.80 -16.46
CA LEU A 26 4.52 2.86 -15.71
C LEU A 26 3.91 1.46 -15.49
N ILE A 27 4.59 0.41 -15.96
CA ILE A 27 4.07 -0.95 -15.98
C ILE A 27 3.69 -1.42 -14.57
N ASP A 28 4.49 -1.06 -13.57
CA ASP A 28 4.30 -1.52 -12.19
C ASP A 28 3.43 -0.55 -11.37
N ASP A 29 3.06 0.62 -11.92
CA ASP A 29 2.43 1.70 -11.16
C ASP A 29 1.07 1.29 -10.56
N GLU A 30 0.28 0.49 -11.30
CA GLU A 30 -1.03 0.01 -10.82
C GLU A 30 -0.86 -0.95 -9.63
N ALA A 31 0.11 -1.88 -9.70
CA ALA A 31 0.42 -2.77 -8.59
C ALA A 31 0.98 -2.02 -7.38
N VAL A 32 1.95 -1.13 -7.59
CA VAL A 32 2.52 -0.28 -6.53
C VAL A 32 1.45 0.60 -5.87
N ALA A 33 0.46 1.08 -6.63
CA ALA A 33 -0.64 1.87 -6.07
C ALA A 33 -1.49 1.06 -5.09
N TYR A 34 -1.77 -0.23 -5.36
CA TYR A 34 -2.48 -1.10 -4.44
C TYR A 34 -1.60 -1.51 -3.25
N HIS A 35 -0.33 -1.83 -3.49
CA HIS A 35 0.65 -2.19 -2.48
C HIS A 35 0.83 -1.09 -1.43
N GLU A 36 1.09 0.14 -1.89
CA GLU A 36 1.46 1.26 -1.03
C GLU A 36 0.24 2.05 -0.54
N GLY A 37 -0.85 2.01 -1.30
CA GLY A 37 -2.08 2.75 -1.07
C GLY A 37 -3.18 1.86 -0.49
N VAL A 38 -4.31 1.83 -1.21
CA VAL A 38 -5.52 1.10 -0.81
C VAL A 38 -5.72 -0.04 -1.82
N PRO A 39 -5.83 -1.30 -1.37
CA PRO A 39 -6.05 -1.74 0.00
C PRO A 39 -4.77 -2.09 0.82
N GLY A 40 -3.57 -1.82 0.31
CA GLY A 40 -2.30 -2.20 0.96
C GLY A 40 -1.91 -1.38 2.20
N HIS A 41 -0.65 -0.91 2.24
CA HIS A 41 -0.05 -0.32 3.44
C HIS A 41 -0.85 0.82 4.05
N HIS A 42 -1.46 1.69 3.23
CA HIS A 42 -2.26 2.78 3.77
C HIS A 42 -3.43 2.26 4.61
N MET A 43 -4.24 1.37 4.05
CA MET A 43 -5.41 0.83 4.73
C MET A 43 -5.02 -0.01 5.94
N GLN A 44 -4.05 -0.93 5.80
CA GLN A 44 -3.58 -1.80 6.88
C GLN A 44 -3.12 -1.01 8.10
N ILE A 45 -2.24 -0.04 7.88
CA ILE A 45 -1.62 0.74 8.96
C ILE A 45 -2.62 1.71 9.57
N SER A 46 -3.44 2.37 8.74
CA SER A 46 -4.46 3.29 9.25
C SER A 46 -5.52 2.58 10.09
N ILE A 47 -5.97 1.38 9.69
CA ILE A 47 -6.87 0.58 10.53
C ILE A 47 -6.20 0.24 11.86
N ALA A 48 -4.96 -0.26 11.84
CA ALA A 48 -4.23 -0.61 13.07
C ALA A 48 -4.14 0.57 14.06
N GLN A 49 -3.94 1.80 13.58
CA GLN A 49 -3.90 3.01 14.41
C GLN A 49 -5.26 3.39 15.03
N THR A 50 -6.37 2.91 14.47
CA THR A 50 -7.74 3.25 14.95
C THR A 50 -8.31 2.25 15.95
N LEU A 51 -7.66 1.09 16.12
CA LEU A 51 -8.12 0.04 17.02
C LEU A 51 -8.14 0.50 18.49
N GLN A 52 -9.24 0.22 19.18
CA GLN A 52 -9.42 0.52 20.60
C GLN A 52 -9.18 -0.73 21.46
N GLY A 53 -8.82 -0.53 22.74
CA GLY A 53 -8.67 -1.62 23.70
C GLY A 53 -7.38 -2.45 23.58
N LEU A 54 -6.47 -2.11 22.65
CA LEU A 54 -5.16 -2.76 22.53
C LEU A 54 -4.04 -1.94 23.19
N PRO A 55 -3.00 -2.60 23.73
CA PRO A 55 -1.78 -1.92 24.16
C PRO A 55 -1.11 -1.18 22.99
N LYS A 56 -0.51 -0.01 23.27
CA LYS A 56 0.14 0.84 22.24
C LYS A 56 1.19 0.11 21.40
N PHE A 57 1.95 -0.82 22.00
CA PHE A 57 2.97 -1.58 21.26
C PHE A 57 2.36 -2.48 20.18
N ARG A 58 1.10 -2.93 20.33
CA ARG A 58 0.39 -3.70 19.30
C ARG A 58 -0.22 -2.81 18.21
N LEU A 59 -0.56 -1.56 18.53
CA LEU A 59 -1.08 -0.57 17.58
C LEU A 59 0.01 -0.01 16.65
N HIS A 60 1.26 -0.03 17.11
CA HIS A 60 2.40 0.61 16.43
C HIS A 60 3.56 -0.36 16.15
N GLY A 61 3.39 -1.65 16.45
CA GLY A 61 4.38 -2.67 16.15
C GLY A 61 4.48 -2.93 14.65
N PHE A 62 5.70 -3.16 14.16
CA PHE A 62 5.95 -3.49 12.77
C PHE A 62 6.42 -4.94 12.64
N TYR A 63 5.68 -5.73 11.86
CA TYR A 63 5.96 -7.13 11.59
C TYR A 63 6.14 -7.29 10.07
N PRO A 64 7.38 -7.34 9.56
CA PRO A 64 7.65 -7.26 8.13
C PRO A 64 6.87 -8.28 7.30
N ALA A 65 6.85 -9.56 7.70
CA ALA A 65 6.12 -10.59 6.98
C ALA A 65 4.61 -10.34 6.89
N TYR A 66 4.00 -9.76 7.92
CA TYR A 66 2.58 -9.41 7.91
C TYR A 66 2.32 -8.16 7.07
N ALA A 67 3.14 -7.12 7.23
CA ALA A 67 2.96 -5.84 6.52
C ALA A 67 3.19 -5.99 5.01
N GLU A 68 4.31 -6.59 4.61
CA GLU A 68 4.65 -6.81 3.20
C GLU A 68 3.76 -7.90 2.58
N GLY A 69 3.45 -8.95 3.34
CA GLY A 69 2.52 -10.00 2.89
C GLY A 69 1.12 -9.47 2.64
N TRP A 70 0.62 -8.55 3.48
CA TRP A 70 -0.66 -7.87 3.25
C TRP A 70 -0.62 -7.00 1.98
N ALA A 71 0.48 -6.30 1.74
CA ALA A 71 0.64 -5.45 0.56
C ALA A 71 0.66 -6.27 -0.74
N LEU A 72 1.41 -7.38 -0.77
CA LEU A 72 1.40 -8.34 -1.89
C LEU A 72 0.02 -8.99 -2.08
N TYR A 73 -0.66 -9.36 -0.99
CA TYR A 73 -2.06 -9.83 -1.06
C TYR A 73 -2.98 -8.77 -1.68
N SER A 74 -2.74 -7.49 -1.39
CA SER A 74 -3.56 -6.38 -1.90
C SER A 74 -3.37 -6.18 -3.40
N GLU A 75 -2.19 -6.48 -3.94
CA GLU A 75 -1.93 -6.49 -5.39
C GLU A 75 -2.75 -7.59 -6.08
N GLU A 76 -2.75 -8.82 -5.55
CA GLU A 76 -3.59 -9.92 -6.07
C GLU A 76 -5.08 -9.59 -5.96
N LEU A 77 -5.52 -9.07 -4.81
CA LEU A 77 -6.92 -8.70 -4.58
C LEU A 77 -7.41 -7.68 -5.62
N GLY A 78 -6.56 -6.74 -6.04
CA GLY A 78 -6.88 -5.79 -7.12
C GLY A 78 -7.34 -6.52 -8.40
N LYS A 79 -6.67 -7.62 -8.77
CA LYS A 79 -7.04 -8.44 -9.92
C LYS A 79 -8.38 -9.14 -9.69
N GLU A 80 -8.55 -9.77 -8.53
CA GLU A 80 -9.76 -10.51 -8.18
C GLU A 80 -11.02 -9.64 -8.20
N ILE A 81 -10.91 -8.36 -7.86
CA ILE A 81 -12.03 -7.40 -7.83
C ILE A 81 -12.20 -6.60 -9.13
N GLY A 82 -11.49 -6.97 -10.20
CA GLY A 82 -11.73 -6.46 -11.56
C GLY A 82 -10.90 -5.24 -11.99
N PHE A 83 -9.78 -4.96 -11.32
CA PHE A 83 -8.74 -4.06 -11.83
C PHE A 83 -7.77 -4.81 -12.75
N TYR A 84 -6.63 -4.21 -13.10
CA TYR A 84 -5.67 -4.73 -14.08
C TYR A 84 -6.34 -5.07 -15.42
N LYS A 85 -7.08 -4.09 -15.93
CA LYS A 85 -7.81 -4.20 -17.21
C LYS A 85 -6.85 -4.16 -18.40
N ASP A 86 -5.74 -3.46 -18.26
CA ASP A 86 -4.65 -3.47 -19.21
C ASP A 86 -3.78 -4.71 -18.95
N PRO A 87 -3.57 -5.61 -19.94
CA PRO A 87 -2.67 -6.74 -19.80
C PRO A 87 -1.23 -6.35 -19.44
N VAL A 88 -0.80 -5.14 -19.81
CA VAL A 88 0.52 -4.62 -19.44
C VAL A 88 0.59 -4.30 -17.95
N SER A 89 -0.47 -3.70 -17.38
CA SER A 89 -0.56 -3.52 -15.92
C SER A 89 -0.62 -4.85 -15.18
N ASP A 90 -1.36 -5.84 -15.69
CA ASP A 90 -1.42 -7.17 -15.08
C ASP A 90 -0.07 -7.89 -15.16
N TYR A 91 0.70 -7.66 -16.23
CA TYR A 91 2.07 -8.13 -16.31
C TYR A 91 2.97 -7.47 -15.26
N GLY A 92 2.83 -6.16 -15.02
CA GLY A 92 3.58 -5.46 -13.96
C GLY A 92 3.29 -5.90 -12.53
N ARG A 93 2.21 -6.66 -12.31
CA ARG A 93 1.87 -7.28 -11.03
C ARG A 93 2.58 -8.61 -10.78
N LEU A 94 2.97 -9.34 -11.84
CA LEU A 94 3.50 -10.72 -11.79
C LEU A 94 5.01 -10.77 -11.56
#